data_AF-A0A414C7V5-F1
#
_entry.id   AF-A0A414C7V5-F1
#
_cell.length_a   1.000
_cell.length_b   1.000
_cell.length_c   1.000
_cell.angle_alpha   90.00
_cell.angle_beta   90.00
_cell.angle_gamma   90.00
#
_symmetry.space_group_name_H-M   'P 1'
#
loop_
_entity.id
_entity.type
_entity.pdbx_description
1 polymer ?
#
loop_
_entity_poly.entity_id
_entity_poly.type
_entity_poly.pdbx_seq_one_letter_code
_entity_poly.pdbx_strand_id
1 'polypeptide(L)'
;MDAAEVKPVGVSEDAYILELTKLFFATGSRYKDGQFSGAIDYDYKSRIDDLIALCNRGCKMRAGSLTTAFKYFADVYAGKLEFDYSVAEFMRNLIASQLIAEEGIDYEQGDDVLPAMHQLIDLAAKNSSKASSREKRTFQLNNLPAEFKTDFSRRYITSLLAKPFVILAGNSGTGKTRISKRFAKYLEVLDEDGEPNWLLVPVGADWTDNTKVLGFFNPIADGGKGAYEETGILRLIERANANPEVPYFLILDEMNLSHVERYFSDFLSHMETIGEDNLIVLDGYGDGGADRLPYPQNLFVVGTVNIDETTYMFSPKVLDRANVIEFKPSKAEVLAGFKAIEDAPDVAVAASGVPQAFLRLAKDIWEGANYISEDDANAIFEKFGKLYEELEKCGYEFAFRTVREVRMYVNAAHELDGENYELERSVDEQIVQKVLPKLHGNKREIGNLLKSLKDICDGELSSVKISQMAAKLDNVQYASFI
;
A
#
# COMPACT_ATOMS: atom_id res chain seq x y z
N MET A 1 -36.02 22.48 39.16
CA MET A 1 -35.01 21.69 39.86
C MET A 1 -34.94 20.37 39.15
N ASP A 2 -33.94 20.24 38.29
CA ASP A 2 -33.64 19.03 37.55
C ASP A 2 -33.04 18.04 38.54
N ALA A 3 -33.70 16.92 38.80
CA ALA A 3 -33.20 15.94 39.75
C ALA A 3 -32.16 15.05 39.06
N ALA A 4 -30.94 15.54 38.91
CA ALA A 4 -29.79 14.67 38.67
C ALA A 4 -29.45 13.96 39.99
N GLU A 5 -29.47 12.63 40.01
CA GLU A 5 -28.99 11.87 41.16
C GLU A 5 -27.49 11.60 40.95
N VAL A 6 -26.66 12.22 41.78
CA VAL A 6 -25.20 12.22 41.61
C VAL A 6 -24.56 11.63 42.87
N LYS A 7 -23.64 10.68 42.70
CA LYS A 7 -22.86 10.12 43.82
C LYS A 7 -21.43 10.68 43.81
N PRO A 8 -20.91 11.12 44.97
CA PRO A 8 -19.50 11.48 45.08
C PRO A 8 -18.64 10.22 45.13
N VAL A 9 -17.63 10.15 44.27
CA VAL A 9 -16.71 8.98 44.16
C VAL A 9 -15.35 9.24 44.83
N GLY A 10 -15.04 10.50 45.16
CA GLY A 10 -13.84 10.89 45.90
C GLY A 10 -13.79 12.39 46.18
N VAL A 11 -13.03 12.80 47.21
CA VAL A 11 -12.84 14.20 47.61
C VAL A 11 -11.34 14.50 47.67
N SER A 12 -10.88 15.55 46.98
CA SER A 12 -9.62 16.24 47.26
C SER A 12 -9.89 17.74 47.41
N GLU A 13 -9.05 18.47 48.13
CA GLU A 13 -9.33 19.82 48.64
C GLU A 13 -9.74 20.85 47.56
N ASP A 14 -9.45 20.61 46.28
CA ASP A 14 -9.77 21.54 45.19
C ASP A 14 -10.63 20.97 44.03
N ALA A 15 -11.20 19.76 44.13
CA ALA A 15 -12.11 19.24 43.09
C ALA A 15 -13.07 18.13 43.56
N TYR A 16 -14.31 18.15 43.03
CA TYR A 16 -15.30 17.09 43.18
C TYR A 16 -15.41 16.27 41.88
N ILE A 17 -15.27 14.94 41.97
CA ILE A 17 -15.62 14.03 40.87
C ILE A 17 -17.06 13.55 41.11
N LEU A 18 -17.95 13.91 40.19
CA LEU A 18 -19.38 13.60 40.23
C LEU A 18 -19.68 12.43 39.30
N GLU A 19 -20.20 11.32 39.84
CA GLU A 19 -20.75 10.21 39.03
C GLU A 19 -22.26 10.42 38.87
N LEU A 20 -22.69 10.76 37.66
CA LEU A 20 -24.10 10.96 37.29
C LEU A 20 -24.80 9.59 37.21
N THR A 21 -25.73 9.33 38.13
CA THR A 21 -26.44 8.03 38.19
C THR A 21 -27.84 8.07 37.57
N LYS A 22 -28.51 9.23 37.54
CA LYS A 22 -29.81 9.43 36.86
C LYS A 22 -29.98 10.85 36.36
N LEU A 23 -30.67 11.01 35.23
CA LEU A 23 -31.08 12.29 34.65
C LEU A 23 -32.56 12.21 34.24
N PHE A 24 -33.39 13.12 34.75
CA PHE A 24 -34.77 13.29 34.25
C PHE A 24 -34.79 14.36 33.17
N PHE A 25 -35.17 14.00 31.95
CA PHE A 25 -35.43 14.97 30.88
C PHE A 25 -36.92 15.19 30.71
N ALA A 26 -37.30 16.46 30.69
CA ALA A 26 -38.61 16.88 30.22
C ALA A 26 -38.57 17.09 28.71
N THR A 27 -39.38 16.35 27.95
CA THR A 27 -39.38 16.41 26.48
C THR A 27 -40.46 17.34 25.90
N GLY A 28 -41.04 18.26 26.69
CA GLY A 28 -42.10 19.14 26.20
C GLY A 28 -42.12 20.54 26.81
N SER A 29 -42.72 21.48 26.07
CA SER A 29 -42.94 22.86 26.51
C SER A 29 -43.76 22.92 27.82
N ARG A 30 -43.32 23.76 28.76
CA ARG A 30 -44.03 24.03 30.03
C ARG A 30 -45.45 24.53 29.76
N TYR A 31 -46.47 23.72 30.02
CA TYR A 31 -47.86 24.13 29.79
C TYR A 31 -48.54 24.72 31.03
N LYS A 32 -47.98 24.54 32.24
CA LYS A 32 -48.36 25.20 33.50
C LYS A 32 -47.39 24.84 34.63
N ASP A 33 -47.41 25.62 35.72
CA ASP A 33 -46.52 25.50 36.88
C ASP A 33 -46.30 24.05 37.33
N GLY A 34 -45.10 23.53 37.03
CA GLY A 34 -44.53 22.33 37.64
C GLY A 34 -44.76 20.99 36.95
N GLN A 35 -45.46 20.90 35.81
CA GLN A 35 -45.62 19.62 35.09
C GLN A 35 -45.17 19.70 33.62
N PHE A 36 -44.34 18.74 33.22
CA PHE A 36 -43.89 18.52 31.85
C PHE A 36 -44.69 17.38 31.21
N SER A 37 -44.96 17.46 29.90
CA SER A 37 -45.85 16.53 29.17
C SER A 37 -45.26 15.13 28.95
N GLY A 38 -43.98 14.93 29.25
CA GLY A 38 -43.31 13.65 29.23
C GLY A 38 -42.03 13.73 30.03
N ALA A 39 -41.83 12.79 30.96
CA ALA A 39 -40.56 12.57 31.64
C ALA A 39 -40.05 11.20 31.19
N ILE A 40 -38.91 11.18 30.51
CA ILE A 40 -38.26 9.94 30.10
C ILE A 40 -37.19 9.62 31.16
N ASP A 41 -37.33 8.46 31.81
CA ASP A 41 -36.37 7.92 32.78
C ASP A 41 -35.16 7.37 32.02
N TYR A 42 -34.00 8.02 32.13
CA TYR A 42 -32.78 7.66 31.42
C TYR A 42 -31.83 6.89 32.36
N ASP A 43 -31.70 5.57 32.17
CA ASP A 43 -30.62 4.78 32.77
C ASP A 43 -29.31 5.03 31.99
N TYR A 44 -28.59 6.06 32.43
CA TYR A 44 -27.39 6.56 31.77
C TYR A 44 -26.26 5.54 31.74
N LYS A 45 -26.18 4.66 32.75
CA LYS A 45 -25.11 3.67 32.86
C LYS A 45 -25.25 2.59 31.79
N SER A 46 -26.45 2.01 31.66
CA SER A 46 -26.72 1.01 30.61
C SER A 46 -26.47 1.59 29.21
N ARG A 47 -26.90 2.84 28.97
CA ARG A 47 -26.80 3.47 27.64
C ARG A 47 -25.38 3.89 27.29
N ILE A 48 -24.56 4.27 28.27
CA ILE A 48 -23.14 4.52 28.05
C ILE A 48 -22.37 3.22 27.86
N ASP A 49 -22.69 2.17 28.61
CA ASP A 49 -22.11 0.83 28.36
C ASP A 49 -22.45 0.35 26.94
N ASP A 50 -23.67 0.62 26.47
CA ASP A 50 -24.10 0.35 25.08
C ASP A 50 -23.31 1.22 24.08
N LEU A 51 -23.15 2.52 24.32
CA LEU A 51 -22.35 3.43 23.47
C LEU A 51 -20.87 3.04 23.40
N ILE A 52 -20.28 2.64 24.52
CA ILE A 52 -18.89 2.14 24.59
C ILE A 52 -18.79 0.80 23.85
N ALA A 53 -19.75 -0.10 24.02
CA ALA A 53 -19.80 -1.35 23.28
C ALA A 53 -19.93 -1.11 21.76
N LEU A 54 -20.69 -0.08 21.33
CA LEU A 54 -20.79 0.32 19.93
C LEU A 54 -19.47 0.88 19.39
N CYS A 55 -18.76 1.70 20.18
CA CYS A 55 -17.44 2.21 19.80
C CYS A 55 -16.40 1.07 19.69
N ASN A 56 -16.45 0.09 20.59
CA ASN A 56 -15.53 -1.05 20.62
C ASN A 56 -15.79 -2.08 19.51
N ARG A 57 -16.96 -2.05 18.84
CA ARG A 57 -17.26 -2.89 17.66
C ARG A 57 -16.57 -2.41 16.37
N GLY A 58 -15.68 -1.42 16.44
CA GLY A 58 -14.81 -1.02 15.32
C GLY A 58 -15.52 -0.29 14.16
N CYS A 59 -16.77 0.14 14.34
CA CYS A 59 -17.49 0.88 13.30
C CYS A 59 -17.03 2.35 13.25
N LYS A 60 -16.22 2.70 12.24
CA LYS A 60 -15.96 4.10 11.89
C LYS A 60 -17.21 4.69 11.20
N MET A 61 -18.02 5.46 11.93
CA MET A 61 -19.08 6.28 11.32
C MET A 61 -18.43 7.33 10.39
N ARG A 62 -19.06 7.66 9.26
CA ARG A 62 -18.50 8.63 8.30
C ARG A 62 -18.44 10.04 8.95
N ALA A 63 -17.29 10.68 8.80
CA ALA A 63 -16.93 12.07 9.13
C ALA A 63 -16.73 12.43 10.62
N GLY A 64 -15.70 13.25 10.86
CA GLY A 64 -15.47 13.94 12.14
C GLY A 64 -16.64 14.85 12.53
N SER A 65 -16.56 15.41 13.74
CA SER A 65 -17.64 16.02 14.54
C SER A 65 -18.52 15.02 15.31
N LEU A 66 -19.01 13.91 14.71
CA LEU A 66 -19.74 12.84 15.44
C LEU A 66 -18.82 11.97 16.30
N THR A 67 -17.68 11.52 15.75
CA THR A 67 -16.66 10.81 16.54
C THR A 67 -16.14 11.68 17.69
N THR A 68 -16.02 12.99 17.45
CA THR A 68 -15.64 13.97 18.46
C THR A 68 -16.73 14.12 19.53
N ALA A 69 -18.02 14.14 19.15
CA ALA A 69 -19.14 14.15 20.07
C ALA A 69 -19.13 12.92 20.99
N PHE A 70 -18.98 11.72 20.41
CA PHE A 70 -18.96 10.48 21.20
C PHE A 70 -17.72 10.36 22.06
N LYS A 71 -16.55 10.73 21.55
CA LYS A 71 -15.32 10.79 22.33
C LYS A 71 -15.45 11.77 23.50
N TYR A 72 -16.07 12.94 23.28
CA TYR A 72 -16.35 13.91 24.34
C TYR A 72 -17.23 13.31 25.45
N PHE A 73 -18.37 12.68 25.11
CA PHE A 73 -19.22 12.04 26.11
C PHE A 73 -18.55 10.87 26.81
N ALA A 74 -17.75 10.08 26.10
CA ALA A 74 -16.99 8.96 26.66
C ALA A 74 -15.85 9.42 27.59
N ASP A 75 -15.12 10.47 27.21
CA ASP A 75 -14.03 11.04 28.02
C ASP A 75 -14.59 11.74 29.27
N VAL A 76 -15.74 12.41 29.17
CA VAL A 76 -16.45 12.96 30.35
C VAL A 76 -16.88 11.85 31.30
N TYR A 77 -17.47 10.77 30.78
CA TYR A 77 -17.87 9.63 31.59
C TYR A 77 -16.70 8.90 32.25
N ALA A 78 -15.59 8.74 31.52
CA ALA A 78 -14.37 8.13 32.04
C ALA A 78 -13.62 9.05 33.04
N GLY A 79 -14.18 10.22 33.37
CA GLY A 79 -13.56 11.21 34.26
C GLY A 79 -12.31 11.86 33.68
N LYS A 80 -12.08 11.74 32.37
CA LYS A 80 -10.95 12.32 31.65
C LYS A 80 -11.20 13.76 31.22
N LEU A 81 -12.46 14.20 31.21
CA LEU A 81 -12.88 15.53 30.79
C LEU A 81 -14.00 16.07 31.68
N GLU A 82 -14.07 17.39 31.89
CA GLU A 82 -15.17 18.03 32.60
C GLU A 82 -16.39 18.20 31.69
N PHE A 83 -17.60 18.08 32.26
CA PHE A 83 -18.85 18.25 31.52
C PHE A 83 -19.17 19.74 31.27
N ASP A 84 -19.00 20.19 30.03
CA ASP A 84 -19.51 21.48 29.55
C ASP A 84 -20.88 21.31 28.87
N TYR A 85 -21.88 22.00 29.41
CA TYR A 85 -23.27 21.94 28.92
C TYR A 85 -23.42 22.50 27.50
N SER A 86 -22.71 23.57 27.16
CA SER A 86 -22.80 24.24 25.86
C SER A 86 -22.21 23.37 24.75
N VAL A 87 -21.08 22.72 25.03
CA VAL A 87 -20.46 21.75 24.13
C VAL A 87 -21.35 20.52 24.00
N ALA A 88 -21.88 20.00 25.11
CA ALA A 88 -22.79 18.85 25.09
C ALA A 88 -24.08 19.15 24.29
N GLU A 89 -24.64 20.36 24.41
CA GLU A 89 -25.82 20.78 23.67
C GLU A 89 -25.54 20.89 22.17
N PHE A 90 -24.43 21.51 21.79
CA PHE A 90 -23.99 21.57 20.39
C PHE A 90 -23.80 20.16 19.80
N MET A 91 -23.11 19.28 20.52
CA MET A 91 -22.88 17.90 20.11
C MET A 91 -24.18 17.08 20.02
N ARG A 92 -25.16 17.33 20.91
CA ARG A 92 -26.50 16.70 20.83
C ARG A 92 -27.25 17.16 19.59
N ASN A 93 -27.25 18.46 19.31
CA ASN A 93 -27.92 19.02 18.14
C ASN A 93 -27.27 18.49 16.84
N LEU A 94 -25.95 18.33 16.84
CA LEU A 94 -25.23 17.67 15.76
C LEU A 94 -25.67 16.22 15.54
N ILE A 95 -25.79 15.40 16.58
CA ILE A 95 -26.27 14.01 16.48
C ILE A 95 -27.73 13.97 15.98
N ALA A 96 -28.61 14.78 16.57
CA ALA A 96 -30.03 14.81 16.21
C ALA A 96 -30.24 15.28 14.76
N SER A 97 -29.54 16.33 14.33
CA SER A 97 -29.61 16.81 12.94
C SER A 97 -29.14 15.77 11.93
N GLN A 98 -28.11 14.97 12.27
CA GLN A 98 -27.64 13.92 11.39
C GLN A 98 -28.65 12.76 11.29
N LEU A 99 -29.27 12.36 12.40
CA LEU A 99 -30.29 11.30 12.40
C LEU A 99 -31.54 11.69 11.61
N ILE A 100 -32.01 12.94 11.76
CA ILE A 100 -33.15 13.46 11.01
C ILE A 100 -32.85 13.53 9.49
N ALA A 101 -31.60 13.76 9.12
CA ALA A 101 -31.18 13.90 7.73
C ALA A 101 -30.96 12.56 7.01
N GLU A 102 -30.88 11.43 7.72
CA GLU A 102 -30.55 10.13 7.14
C GLU A 102 -31.80 9.38 6.63
N GLU A 103 -31.88 9.15 5.32
CA GLU A 103 -32.99 8.39 4.72
C GLU A 103 -33.00 6.93 5.21
N GLY A 104 -34.13 6.49 5.76
CA GLY A 104 -34.33 5.12 6.24
C GLY A 104 -34.16 4.92 7.74
N ILE A 105 -33.92 6.00 8.49
CA ILE A 105 -34.01 6.02 9.96
C ILE A 105 -35.29 6.78 10.34
N ASP A 106 -36.13 6.15 11.15
CA ASP A 106 -37.34 6.76 11.69
C ASP A 106 -37.00 7.39 13.05
N TYR A 107 -36.82 8.71 13.08
CA TYR A 107 -36.42 9.45 14.29
C TYR A 107 -37.05 10.85 14.29
N GLU A 108 -37.85 11.15 15.32
CA GLU A 108 -38.41 12.47 15.57
C GLU A 108 -37.77 13.15 16.80
N GLN A 109 -37.83 14.48 16.85
CA GLN A 109 -37.25 15.24 17.95
C GLN A 109 -37.97 14.95 19.26
N GLY A 110 -37.28 14.29 20.20
CA GLY A 110 -37.82 13.85 21.48
C GLY A 110 -37.82 12.33 21.65
N ASP A 111 -37.56 11.58 20.58
CA ASP A 111 -37.39 10.13 20.61
C ASP A 111 -36.08 9.71 21.29
N ASP A 112 -36.04 8.44 21.68
CA ASP A 112 -34.83 7.81 22.16
C ASP A 112 -33.80 7.69 21.02
N VAL A 113 -32.63 8.29 21.23
CA VAL A 113 -31.54 8.35 20.26
C VAL A 113 -30.88 6.96 20.06
N LEU A 114 -30.87 6.10 21.08
CA LEU A 114 -30.08 4.85 21.05
C LEU A 114 -30.61 3.81 20.03
N PRO A 115 -31.94 3.56 19.92
CA PRO A 115 -32.49 2.72 18.85
C PRO A 115 -32.20 3.25 17.44
N ALA A 116 -32.34 4.56 17.22
CA ALA A 116 -32.04 5.20 15.93
C ALA A 116 -30.55 5.08 15.58
N MET A 117 -29.66 5.15 16.59
CA MET A 117 -28.23 4.90 16.40
C MET A 117 -27.91 3.45 16.07
N HIS A 118 -28.57 2.46 16.68
CA HIS A 118 -28.43 1.06 16.29
C HIS A 118 -28.83 0.87 14.83
N GLN A 119 -29.94 1.47 14.41
CA GLN A 119 -30.38 1.46 13.01
C GLN A 119 -29.36 2.15 12.10
N LEU A 120 -28.80 3.29 12.49
CA LEU A 120 -27.75 3.99 11.74
C LEU A 120 -26.49 3.13 11.59
N ILE A 121 -26.09 2.40 12.63
CA ILE A 121 -24.93 1.50 12.60
C ILE A 121 -25.22 0.27 11.75
N ASP A 122 -26.41 -0.32 11.86
CA ASP A 122 -26.82 -1.45 11.02
C ASP A 122 -27.00 -1.04 9.55
N LEU A 123 -27.50 0.17 9.30
CA LEU A 123 -27.54 0.79 7.97
C LEU A 123 -26.13 1.09 7.49
N ALA A 124 -25.23 1.59 8.32
CA ALA A 124 -23.82 1.80 7.97
C ALA A 124 -23.07 0.48 7.75
N ALA A 125 -23.44 -0.61 8.42
CA ALA A 125 -22.88 -1.96 8.24
C ALA A 125 -23.46 -2.67 7.00
N LYS A 126 -24.76 -2.50 6.74
CA LYS A 126 -25.40 -2.90 5.48
C LYS A 126 -24.90 -2.06 4.32
N ASN A 127 -24.64 -0.79 4.55
CA ASN A 127 -24.02 0.12 3.62
C ASN A 127 -22.51 -0.05 3.58
N SER A 128 -21.81 -0.73 4.51
CA SER A 128 -20.38 -1.06 4.37
C SER A 128 -20.22 -2.38 3.62
N SER A 129 -21.12 -3.34 3.83
CA SER A 129 -21.26 -4.53 2.97
C SER A 129 -21.77 -4.17 1.57
N LYS A 130 -22.62 -3.15 1.42
CA LYS A 130 -22.95 -2.50 0.12
C LYS A 130 -21.99 -1.38 -0.31
N ALA A 131 -21.09 -0.85 0.53
CA ALA A 131 -20.04 0.13 0.18
C ALA A 131 -18.66 -0.53 0.03
N SER A 132 -18.60 -1.86 0.06
CA SER A 132 -17.75 -2.58 -0.87
C SER A 132 -18.08 -2.20 -2.34
N SER A 133 -19.27 -1.62 -2.58
CA SER A 133 -19.72 -1.04 -3.84
C SER A 133 -20.29 0.39 -3.72
N ARG A 134 -19.43 1.40 -3.49
CA ARG A 134 -19.50 2.83 -3.96
C ARG A 134 -18.97 3.80 -2.89
N GLU A 135 -17.84 4.50 -3.04
CA GLU A 135 -16.95 4.68 -4.19
C GLU A 135 -15.63 3.93 -3.95
N LYS A 136 -15.47 2.76 -4.58
CA LYS A 136 -14.13 2.33 -5.00
C LYS A 136 -13.63 3.47 -5.89
N ARG A 137 -12.74 4.33 -5.41
CA ARG A 137 -11.85 4.99 -6.36
C ARG A 137 -11.10 3.86 -7.01
N THR A 138 -11.50 3.50 -8.22
CA THR A 138 -10.82 2.47 -8.99
C THR A 138 -9.49 3.06 -9.43
N PHE A 139 -8.40 2.36 -9.11
CA PHE A 139 -7.09 2.74 -9.60
C PHE A 139 -6.93 2.21 -11.02
N GLN A 140 -7.40 3.00 -11.98
CA GLN A 140 -7.41 2.65 -13.41
C GLN A 140 -6.51 3.59 -14.20
N LEU A 141 -5.91 3.05 -15.28
CA LEU A 141 -5.01 3.78 -16.17
C LEU A 141 -5.64 5.06 -16.74
N ASN A 142 -6.92 5.00 -17.07
CA ASN A 142 -7.67 6.14 -17.63
C ASN A 142 -7.76 7.34 -16.68
N ASN A 143 -7.66 7.09 -15.37
CA ASN A 143 -7.72 8.12 -14.33
C ASN A 143 -6.34 8.73 -14.02
N LEU A 144 -5.26 8.17 -14.58
CA LEU A 144 -3.92 8.69 -14.36
C LEU A 144 -3.62 9.92 -15.23
N PRO A 145 -2.68 10.78 -14.81
CA PRO A 145 -2.11 11.83 -15.65
C PRO A 145 -1.58 11.28 -17.00
N ALA A 146 -1.61 12.12 -18.04
CA ALA A 146 -1.23 11.72 -19.40
C ALA A 146 0.20 11.15 -19.51
N GLU A 147 1.12 11.61 -18.67
CA GLU A 147 2.50 11.11 -18.58
C GLU A 147 2.61 9.63 -18.15
N PHE A 148 1.59 9.10 -17.45
CA PHE A 148 1.56 7.70 -17.03
C PHE A 148 0.75 6.80 -17.97
N LYS A 149 0.22 7.34 -19.08
CA LYS A 149 -0.56 6.62 -20.08
C LYS A 149 0.29 6.08 -21.24
N THR A 150 1.58 5.86 -21.01
CA THR A 150 2.47 5.20 -21.98
C THR A 150 2.51 3.70 -21.71
N ASP A 151 2.88 2.90 -22.72
CA ASP A 151 3.01 1.45 -22.56
C ASP A 151 4.02 1.06 -21.48
N PHE A 152 5.10 1.84 -21.37
CA PHE A 152 6.11 1.65 -20.33
C PHE A 152 5.54 1.97 -18.93
N SER A 153 4.90 3.13 -18.76
CA SER A 153 4.35 3.53 -17.47
C SER A 153 3.26 2.58 -17.01
N ARG A 154 2.36 2.15 -17.91
CA ARG A 154 1.37 1.11 -17.64
C ARG A 154 2.06 -0.14 -17.13
N ARG A 155 3.02 -0.70 -17.89
CA ARG A 155 3.76 -1.92 -17.51
C ARG A 155 4.41 -1.79 -16.14
N TYR A 156 5.09 -0.67 -15.88
CA TYR A 156 5.72 -0.37 -14.60
C TYR A 156 4.73 -0.37 -13.43
N ILE A 157 3.57 0.27 -13.61
CA ILE A 157 2.52 0.34 -12.59
C ILE A 157 1.88 -1.04 -12.39
N THR A 158 1.59 -1.78 -13.46
CA THR A 158 1.10 -3.17 -13.38
C THR A 158 2.07 -4.06 -12.62
N SER A 159 3.38 -3.94 -12.89
CA SER A 159 4.41 -4.71 -12.19
C SER A 159 4.44 -4.42 -10.69
N LEU A 160 4.24 -3.16 -10.28
CA LEU A 160 4.15 -2.76 -8.87
C LEU A 160 2.88 -3.27 -8.19
N LEU A 161 1.73 -3.19 -8.87
CA LEU A 161 0.46 -3.75 -8.38
C LEU A 161 0.56 -5.27 -8.18
N ALA A 162 1.23 -5.96 -9.10
CA ALA A 162 1.42 -7.41 -9.04
C ALA A 162 2.43 -7.84 -7.96
N LYS A 163 3.49 -7.05 -7.75
CA LYS A 163 4.55 -7.35 -6.79
C LYS A 163 5.25 -6.08 -6.31
N PRO A 164 5.49 -5.91 -5.00
CA PRO A 164 6.07 -4.68 -4.45
C PRO A 164 7.59 -4.55 -4.68
N PHE A 165 8.16 -5.21 -5.69
CA PHE A 165 9.57 -5.08 -6.05
C PHE A 165 9.77 -5.13 -7.57
N VAL A 166 10.26 -4.01 -8.12
CA VAL A 166 10.51 -3.83 -9.56
C VAL A 166 11.94 -3.37 -9.78
N ILE A 167 12.59 -3.91 -10.81
CA ILE A 167 13.90 -3.50 -11.28
C ILE A 167 13.75 -2.88 -12.67
N LEU A 168 14.20 -1.64 -12.83
CA LEU A 168 14.27 -0.94 -14.10
C LEU A 168 15.69 -1.00 -14.63
N ALA A 169 15.90 -1.71 -15.74
CA ALA A 169 17.21 -1.88 -16.37
C ALA A 169 17.28 -1.14 -17.70
N GLY A 170 18.32 -0.35 -17.94
CA GLY A 170 18.49 0.31 -19.23
C GLY A 170 19.75 1.16 -19.27
N ASN A 171 20.05 1.74 -20.42
CA ASN A 171 21.22 2.60 -20.60
C ASN A 171 21.16 3.83 -19.68
N SER A 172 22.31 4.42 -19.40
CA SER A 172 22.38 5.65 -18.60
C SER A 172 21.60 6.79 -19.27
N GLY A 173 21.01 7.68 -18.47
CA GLY A 173 20.24 8.83 -18.98
C GLY A 173 18.90 8.51 -19.64
N THR A 174 18.41 7.27 -19.56
CA THR A 174 17.13 6.88 -20.18
C THR A 174 15.88 7.33 -19.40
N GLY A 175 16.02 7.79 -18.15
CA GLY A 175 14.91 8.33 -17.35
C GLY A 175 14.28 7.35 -16.35
N LYS A 176 14.94 6.22 -16.06
CA LYS A 176 14.52 5.21 -15.06
C LYS A 176 14.20 5.81 -13.68
N THR A 177 15.15 6.55 -13.11
CA THR A 177 15.00 7.20 -11.80
C THR A 177 13.92 8.27 -11.84
N ARG A 178 13.76 8.96 -12.99
CA ARG A 178 12.76 10.00 -13.18
C ARG A 178 11.34 9.44 -13.15
N ILE A 179 11.05 8.35 -13.86
CA ILE A 179 9.70 7.76 -13.86
C ILE A 179 9.32 7.22 -12.48
N SER A 180 10.26 6.57 -11.78
CA SER A 180 10.03 6.08 -10.42
C SER A 180 9.72 7.21 -9.44
N LYS A 181 10.53 8.28 -9.47
CA LYS A 181 10.31 9.46 -8.62
C LYS A 181 8.99 10.16 -8.94
N ARG A 182 8.64 10.32 -10.22
CA ARG A 182 7.36 10.93 -10.62
C ARG A 182 6.17 10.11 -10.15
N PHE A 183 6.21 8.78 -10.28
CA PHE A 183 5.10 7.95 -9.83
C PHE A 183 4.95 7.95 -8.30
N ALA A 184 6.06 7.87 -7.56
CA ALA A 184 6.03 8.00 -6.10
C ALA A 184 5.47 9.36 -5.66
N LYS A 185 5.90 10.45 -6.32
CA LYS A 185 5.39 11.80 -6.09
C LYS A 185 3.91 11.97 -6.47
N TYR A 186 3.45 11.32 -7.53
CA TYR A 186 2.02 11.30 -7.87
C TYR A 186 1.19 10.69 -6.74
N LEU A 187 1.70 9.64 -6.08
CA LEU A 187 1.06 8.99 -4.93
C LEU A 187 1.50 9.56 -3.58
N GLU A 188 2.00 10.80 -3.56
CA GLU A 188 2.56 11.42 -2.36
C GLU A 188 1.50 11.65 -1.29
N VAL A 189 1.84 11.26 -0.06
CA VAL A 189 1.13 11.61 1.16
C VAL A 189 2.19 12.10 2.14
N LEU A 190 2.01 13.33 2.63
CA LEU A 190 2.84 13.89 3.69
C LEU A 190 2.30 13.42 5.04
N ASP A 191 3.19 13.08 5.95
CA ASP A 191 2.83 12.80 7.34
C ASP A 191 2.76 14.08 8.19
N GLU A 192 2.60 13.92 9.50
CA GLU A 192 2.50 15.03 10.47
C GLU A 192 3.75 15.92 10.50
N ASP A 193 4.92 15.36 10.16
CA ASP A 193 6.20 16.06 10.10
C ASP A 193 6.47 16.68 8.71
N GLY A 194 5.56 16.49 7.75
CA GLY A 194 5.69 17.00 6.39
C GLY A 194 6.64 16.19 5.51
N GLU A 195 7.03 14.99 5.95
CA GLU A 195 7.92 14.10 5.20
C GLU A 195 7.10 13.27 4.19
N PRO A 196 7.56 13.10 2.93
CA PRO A 196 6.85 12.28 1.97
C PRO A 196 6.96 10.79 2.28
N ASN A 197 5.97 10.02 1.83
CA ASN A 197 5.93 8.55 1.84
C ASN A 197 6.89 7.89 0.82
N TRP A 198 7.97 8.55 0.42
CA TRP A 198 8.94 7.99 -0.52
C TRP A 198 10.36 8.48 -0.25
N LEU A 199 11.35 7.65 -0.58
CA LEU A 199 12.77 7.94 -0.41
C LEU A 199 13.56 7.49 -1.63
N LEU A 200 14.40 8.37 -2.16
CA LEU A 200 15.39 8.06 -3.20
C LEU A 200 16.77 7.92 -2.55
N VAL A 201 17.40 6.76 -2.72
CA VAL A 201 18.72 6.46 -2.16
C VAL A 201 19.67 6.00 -3.27
N PRO A 202 20.77 6.74 -3.54
CA PRO A 202 21.83 6.25 -4.41
C PRO A 202 22.63 5.15 -3.68
N VAL A 203 22.75 3.98 -4.28
CA VAL A 203 23.50 2.85 -3.70
C VAL A 203 24.99 3.10 -3.87
N GLY A 204 25.75 2.95 -2.79
CA GLY A 204 27.21 3.08 -2.80
C GLY A 204 27.89 1.76 -3.18
N ALA A 205 29.11 1.84 -3.73
CA ALA A 205 29.94 0.67 -4.04
C ALA A 205 30.47 -0.06 -2.78
N ASP A 206 30.35 0.56 -1.61
CA ASP A 206 30.76 0.05 -0.29
C ASP A 206 29.63 -0.68 0.46
N TRP A 207 28.48 -0.91 -0.17
CA TRP A 207 27.34 -1.57 0.46
C TRP A 207 27.56 -3.09 0.50
N THR A 208 28.26 -3.56 1.52
CA THR A 208 28.66 -4.97 1.68
C THR A 208 27.70 -5.82 2.51
N ASP A 209 26.87 -5.20 3.34
CA ASP A 209 25.94 -5.81 4.29
C ASP A 209 24.68 -4.94 4.46
N ASN A 210 23.78 -5.34 5.35
CA ASN A 210 22.51 -4.65 5.59
C ASN A 210 22.66 -3.34 6.37
N THR A 211 23.85 -2.97 6.86
CA THR A 211 24.05 -1.82 7.75
C THR A 211 23.67 -0.50 7.09
N LYS A 212 23.92 -0.34 5.78
CA LYS A 212 23.52 0.86 5.03
C LYS A 212 22.01 0.95 4.79
N VAL A 213 21.29 -0.17 4.96
CA VAL A 213 19.84 -0.25 4.79
C VAL A 213 19.11 -0.17 6.11
N LEU A 214 19.53 -0.95 7.11
CA LEU A 214 18.82 -1.13 8.38
C LEU A 214 19.54 -0.47 9.57
N GLY A 215 20.72 0.10 9.38
CA GLY A 215 21.49 0.70 10.47
C GLY A 215 22.26 -0.33 11.28
N PHE A 216 22.78 0.09 12.43
CA PHE A 216 23.49 -0.76 13.37
C PHE A 216 23.49 -0.17 14.77
N PHE A 217 23.64 -1.01 15.79
CA PHE A 217 23.87 -0.54 17.15
C PHE A 217 25.33 -0.11 17.37
N ASN A 218 25.52 1.15 17.75
CA ASN A 218 26.82 1.69 18.13
C ASN A 218 26.96 1.70 19.66
N PRO A 219 27.72 0.77 20.27
CA PRO A 219 27.85 0.68 21.73
C PRO A 219 28.64 1.83 22.36
N ILE A 220 29.38 2.62 21.56
CA ILE A 220 30.21 3.73 22.06
C ILE A 220 29.43 5.05 22.05
N ALA A 221 28.30 5.11 21.36
CA ALA A 221 27.44 6.28 21.32
C ALA A 221 26.90 6.67 22.72
N ASP A 222 26.46 7.93 22.85
CA ASP A 222 25.89 8.50 24.08
C ASP A 222 26.74 8.30 25.35
N GLY A 223 28.06 8.42 25.20
CA GLY A 223 29.01 8.28 26.31
C GLY A 223 29.13 6.84 26.81
N GLY A 224 28.99 5.85 25.93
CA GLY A 224 29.08 4.42 26.25
C GLY A 224 27.77 3.80 26.74
N LYS A 225 26.65 4.52 26.61
CA LYS A 225 25.31 3.96 26.81
C LYS A 225 24.83 3.14 25.61
N GLY A 226 25.42 3.42 24.44
CA GLY A 226 25.07 2.82 23.18
C GLY A 226 23.78 3.41 22.60
N ALA A 227 23.75 3.55 21.28
CA ALA A 227 22.60 4.05 20.55
C ALA A 227 22.53 3.36 19.18
N TYR A 228 21.31 3.15 18.68
CA TYR A 228 21.11 2.62 17.35
C TYR A 228 21.29 3.74 16.31
N GLU A 229 22.15 3.52 15.32
CA GLU A 229 22.35 4.44 14.20
C GLU A 229 21.37 4.10 13.09
N GLU A 230 20.25 4.83 13.07
CA GLU A 230 19.20 4.68 12.06
C GLU A 230 19.62 5.24 10.70
N THR A 231 19.17 4.57 9.64
CA THR A 231 19.28 5.05 8.26
C THR A 231 17.97 5.73 7.84
N GLY A 232 18.01 6.51 6.75
CA GLY A 232 16.78 7.03 6.15
C GLY A 232 15.82 5.93 5.69
N ILE A 233 16.34 4.76 5.30
CA ILE A 233 15.53 3.61 4.88
C ILE A 233 14.83 2.99 6.09
N LEU A 234 15.51 2.84 7.23
CA LEU A 234 14.89 2.35 8.46
C LEU A 234 13.75 3.28 8.91
N ARG A 235 13.98 4.60 8.92
CA ARG A 235 12.94 5.59 9.23
C ARG A 235 11.73 5.51 8.29
N LEU A 236 11.97 5.28 6.99
CA LEU A 236 10.89 5.07 6.03
C LEU A 236 10.05 3.84 6.38
N ILE A 237 10.68 2.75 6.82
CA ILE A 237 10.00 1.51 7.24
C ILE A 237 9.17 1.74 8.51
N GLU A 238 9.73 2.41 9.51
CA GLU A 238 9.00 2.74 10.74
C GLU A 238 7.75 3.56 10.45
N ARG A 239 7.88 4.58 9.59
CA ARG A 239 6.76 5.40 9.12
C ARG A 239 5.74 4.59 8.32
N ALA A 240 6.19 3.65 7.50
CA ALA A 240 5.32 2.73 6.76
C ALA A 240 4.50 1.83 7.70
N ASN A 241 5.13 1.29 8.74
CA ASN A 241 4.46 0.49 9.77
C ASN A 241 3.46 1.31 10.59
N ALA A 242 3.77 2.58 10.89
CA ALA A 242 2.85 3.49 11.58
C ALA A 242 1.64 3.89 10.71
N ASN A 243 1.77 3.82 9.38
CA ASN A 243 0.76 4.26 8.41
C ASN A 243 0.40 3.15 7.39
N PRO A 244 -0.16 2.01 7.82
CA PRO A 244 -0.32 0.80 6.99
C PRO A 244 -1.30 0.92 5.81
N GLU A 245 -2.07 2.03 5.76
CA GLU A 245 -3.03 2.35 4.71
C GLU A 245 -2.46 3.21 3.58
N VAL A 246 -1.23 3.71 3.73
CA VAL A 246 -0.55 4.55 2.74
C VAL A 246 0.55 3.73 2.05
N PRO A 247 0.67 3.74 0.71
CA PRO A 247 1.79 3.09 0.05
C PRO A 247 3.09 3.86 0.30
N TYR A 248 4.19 3.18 0.63
CA TYR A 248 5.51 3.78 0.80
C TYR A 248 6.44 3.33 -0.33
N PHE A 249 7.32 4.20 -0.82
CA PHE A 249 8.20 3.89 -1.95
C PHE A 249 9.69 4.07 -1.61
N LEU A 250 10.46 3.00 -1.69
CA LEU A 250 11.92 3.02 -1.63
C LEU A 250 12.49 2.89 -3.04
N ILE A 251 13.16 3.94 -3.53
CA ILE A 251 13.80 3.97 -4.85
C ILE A 251 15.31 3.87 -4.63
N LEU A 252 15.90 2.76 -5.08
CA LEU A 252 17.33 2.48 -5.02
C LEU A 252 17.97 2.79 -6.37
N ASP A 253 18.69 3.90 -6.45
CA ASP A 253 19.37 4.32 -7.68
C ASP A 253 20.70 3.59 -7.83
N GLU A 254 20.99 3.12 -9.04
CA GLU A 254 22.19 2.30 -9.34
C GLU A 254 22.34 1.09 -8.41
N MET A 255 21.23 0.37 -8.25
CA MET A 255 21.10 -0.76 -7.33
C MET A 255 22.20 -1.82 -7.52
N ASN A 256 22.70 -1.99 -8.75
CA ASN A 256 23.72 -2.98 -9.10
C ASN A 256 25.17 -2.52 -8.88
N LEU A 257 25.40 -1.34 -8.28
CA LEU A 257 26.74 -0.88 -7.94
C LEU A 257 27.39 -1.72 -6.83
N SER A 258 26.55 -2.39 -6.03
CA SER A 258 26.94 -3.38 -5.00
C SER A 258 26.16 -4.69 -5.17
N HIS A 259 26.62 -5.76 -4.50
CA HIS A 259 25.95 -7.05 -4.50
C HIS A 259 24.59 -6.97 -3.78
N VAL A 260 23.50 -6.85 -4.54
CA VAL A 260 22.14 -6.68 -4.01
C VAL A 260 21.74 -7.81 -3.06
N GLU A 261 22.13 -9.05 -3.34
CA GLU A 261 21.83 -10.17 -2.45
C GLU A 261 22.45 -10.07 -1.05
N ARG A 262 23.47 -9.22 -0.86
CA ARG A 262 24.15 -9.02 0.43
C ARG A 262 23.49 -7.92 1.24
N TYR A 263 23.45 -6.70 0.72
CA TYR A 263 22.93 -5.57 1.48
C TYR A 263 21.40 -5.59 1.61
N PHE A 264 20.71 -6.26 0.69
CA PHE A 264 19.25 -6.34 0.66
C PHE A 264 18.72 -7.71 1.11
N SER A 265 19.56 -8.53 1.74
CA SER A 265 19.25 -9.92 2.10
C SER A 265 17.99 -10.07 2.95
N ASP A 266 17.81 -9.19 3.93
CA ASP A 266 16.66 -9.24 4.85
C ASP A 266 15.36 -8.97 4.11
N PHE A 267 15.29 -7.91 3.32
CA PHE A 267 14.12 -7.61 2.48
C PHE A 267 13.83 -8.74 1.51
N LEU A 268 14.86 -9.25 0.83
CA LEU A 268 14.71 -10.39 -0.06
C LEU A 268 14.09 -11.57 0.66
N SER A 269 14.37 -11.78 1.95
CA SER A 269 13.88 -12.93 2.70
C SER A 269 12.46 -12.72 3.25
N HIS A 270 12.13 -11.52 3.73
CA HIS A 270 10.86 -11.18 4.37
C HIS A 270 9.74 -10.80 3.38
N MET A 271 10.08 -10.41 2.13
CA MET A 271 9.11 -10.04 1.09
C MET A 271 8.04 -11.09 0.77
N GLU A 272 8.24 -12.35 1.16
CA GLU A 272 7.32 -13.45 0.85
C GLU A 272 6.58 -14.01 2.06
N THR A 273 6.94 -13.53 3.25
CA THR A 273 6.30 -13.93 4.48
C THR A 273 5.09 -13.02 4.70
N ILE A 274 3.92 -13.63 4.84
CA ILE A 274 2.68 -12.92 5.14
C ILE A 274 2.32 -13.25 6.58
N GLY A 275 1.99 -12.22 7.38
CA GLY A 275 1.54 -12.39 8.76
C GLY A 275 2.25 -11.47 9.74
N GLU A 276 1.71 -11.40 10.95
CA GLU A 276 2.21 -10.55 12.05
C GLU A 276 3.59 -10.99 12.57
N ASP A 277 3.98 -12.25 12.31
CA ASP A 277 5.28 -12.80 12.69
C ASP A 277 6.42 -12.45 11.71
N ASN A 278 6.15 -11.65 10.67
CA ASN A 278 7.16 -11.21 9.71
C ASN A 278 8.04 -10.09 10.31
N LEU A 279 9.00 -10.48 11.16
CA LEU A 279 9.82 -9.57 11.96
C LEU A 279 11.30 -9.67 11.54
N ILE A 280 11.89 -8.55 11.15
CA ILE A 280 13.32 -8.40 10.93
C ILE A 280 14.00 -8.28 12.30
N VAL A 281 15.00 -9.12 12.55
CA VAL A 281 15.77 -9.08 13.81
C VAL A 281 16.90 -8.07 13.69
N LEU A 282 16.94 -7.09 14.58
CA LEU A 282 17.93 -6.00 14.61
C LEU A 282 18.53 -5.87 16.01
N ASP A 283 19.80 -6.26 16.18
CA ASP A 283 20.45 -6.22 17.49
C ASP A 283 20.53 -4.79 18.05
N GLY A 284 20.02 -4.56 19.25
CA GLY A 284 20.08 -3.27 19.95
C GLY A 284 19.08 -2.24 19.41
N TYR A 285 18.08 -2.67 18.65
CA TYR A 285 17.03 -1.83 18.09
C TYR A 285 15.80 -1.74 19.02
N GLY A 286 15.25 -0.53 19.14
CA GLY A 286 14.06 -0.22 19.94
C GLY A 286 14.33 -0.01 21.45
N ASP A 287 13.34 0.58 22.14
CA ASP A 287 13.43 0.85 23.59
C ASP A 287 13.54 -0.46 24.37
N GLY A 288 14.69 -0.66 25.02
CA GLY A 288 14.97 -1.85 25.84
C GLY A 288 15.37 -3.11 25.05
N GLY A 289 15.75 -3.00 23.77
CA GLY A 289 16.21 -4.14 22.96
C GLY A 289 15.07 -5.04 22.51
N ALA A 290 13.99 -4.45 21.99
CA ALA A 290 12.90 -5.23 21.38
C ALA A 290 13.41 -6.11 20.22
N ASP A 291 14.54 -5.71 19.61
CA ASP A 291 15.33 -6.40 18.59
C ASP A 291 14.52 -6.85 17.37
N ARG A 292 13.34 -6.26 17.15
CA ARG A 292 12.36 -6.72 16.16
C ARG A 292 11.68 -5.55 15.47
N LEU A 293 11.77 -5.53 14.16
CA LEU A 293 11.12 -4.57 13.28
C LEU A 293 10.13 -5.31 12.36
N PRO A 294 8.82 -5.01 12.43
CA PRO A 294 7.86 -5.57 11.48
C PRO A 294 8.20 -5.21 10.03
N TYR A 295 8.10 -6.18 9.12
CA TYR A 295 8.24 -5.91 7.69
C TYR A 295 7.02 -5.15 7.17
N PRO A 296 7.18 -3.97 6.55
CA PRO A 296 6.07 -3.14 6.11
C PRO A 296 5.42 -3.72 4.84
N GLN A 297 4.17 -4.18 4.94
CA GLN A 297 3.42 -4.75 3.81
C GLN A 297 2.99 -3.71 2.77
N ASN A 298 3.10 -2.43 3.09
CA ASN A 298 2.80 -1.29 2.23
C ASN A 298 4.05 -0.66 1.58
N LEU A 299 5.23 -1.27 1.73
CA LEU A 299 6.48 -0.78 1.12
C LEU A 299 6.69 -1.38 -0.28
N PHE A 300 6.85 -0.49 -1.27
CA PHE A 300 7.19 -0.78 -2.65
C PHE A 300 8.64 -0.41 -2.91
N VAL A 301 9.42 -1.32 -3.49
CA VAL A 301 10.84 -1.13 -3.77
C VAL A 301 11.06 -1.04 -5.28
N VAL A 302 11.82 -0.05 -5.71
CA VAL A 302 12.18 0.15 -7.12
C VAL A 302 13.68 0.30 -7.26
N GLY A 303 14.34 -0.65 -7.92
CA GLY A 303 15.77 -0.58 -8.22
C GLY A 303 16.03 -0.09 -9.64
N THR A 304 16.92 0.87 -9.84
CA THR A 304 17.38 1.28 -11.18
C THR A 304 18.75 0.67 -11.48
N VAL A 305 18.98 0.29 -12.74
CA VAL A 305 20.17 -0.44 -13.18
C VAL A 305 20.67 0.12 -14.49
N ASN A 306 21.96 0.46 -14.53
CA ASN A 306 22.65 0.87 -15.75
C ASN A 306 23.27 -0.34 -16.42
N ILE A 307 22.83 -0.64 -17.66
CA ILE A 307 23.28 -1.81 -18.42
C ILE A 307 24.68 -1.61 -19.03
N ASP A 308 24.98 -0.40 -19.50
CA ASP A 308 26.23 -0.09 -20.24
C ASP A 308 27.49 -0.16 -19.35
N GLU A 309 27.32 0.06 -18.05
CA GLU A 309 28.42 0.16 -17.08
C GLU A 309 28.44 -1.00 -16.07
N THR A 310 27.62 -2.05 -16.28
CA THR A 310 27.29 -3.07 -15.25
C THR A 310 28.49 -3.58 -14.45
N THR A 311 28.42 -3.40 -13.12
CA THR A 311 29.47 -3.80 -12.17
C THR A 311 29.23 -5.21 -11.61
N TYR A 312 27.98 -5.56 -11.25
CA TYR A 312 27.60 -6.90 -10.78
C TYR A 312 26.31 -7.41 -11.43
N MET A 313 26.29 -8.70 -11.78
CA MET A 313 25.10 -9.41 -12.27
C MET A 313 24.17 -9.74 -11.10
N PHE A 314 22.86 -9.69 -11.32
CA PHE A 314 21.90 -10.14 -10.31
C PHE A 314 21.92 -11.65 -10.13
N SER A 315 21.92 -12.08 -8.88
CA SER A 315 21.69 -13.48 -8.54
C SER A 315 20.26 -13.92 -8.90
N PRO A 316 20.03 -15.22 -9.18
CA PRO A 316 18.69 -15.77 -9.34
C PRO A 316 17.77 -15.45 -8.15
N LYS A 317 18.33 -15.36 -6.93
CA LYS A 317 17.58 -14.97 -5.72
C LYS A 317 16.95 -13.58 -5.86
N VAL A 318 17.65 -12.62 -6.44
CA VAL A 318 17.13 -11.25 -6.66
C VAL A 318 16.11 -11.24 -7.78
N LEU A 319 16.44 -11.86 -8.93
CA LEU A 319 15.57 -11.90 -10.11
C LEU A 319 14.23 -12.62 -9.84
N ASP A 320 14.23 -13.62 -8.96
CA ASP A 320 13.01 -14.32 -8.57
C ASP A 320 12.08 -13.42 -7.70
N ARG A 321 12.66 -12.45 -6.98
CA ARG A 321 11.90 -11.52 -6.13
C ARG A 321 11.41 -10.27 -6.86
N ALA A 322 11.93 -9.95 -8.04
CA ALA A 322 11.59 -8.71 -8.76
C ALA A 322 10.90 -8.94 -10.10
N ASN A 323 10.10 -7.99 -10.57
CA ASN A 323 9.79 -7.84 -11.99
C ASN A 323 10.90 -7.02 -12.65
N VAL A 324 11.51 -7.52 -13.74
CA VAL A 324 12.57 -6.79 -14.45
C VAL A 324 12.01 -6.14 -15.70
N ILE A 325 12.05 -4.83 -15.78
CA ILE A 325 11.57 -4.06 -16.94
C ILE A 325 12.76 -3.41 -17.61
N GLU A 326 12.96 -3.72 -18.89
CA GLU A 326 13.96 -3.05 -19.70
C GLU A 326 13.44 -1.68 -20.19
N PHE A 327 14.04 -0.61 -19.70
CA PHE A 327 13.77 0.75 -20.12
C PHE A 327 14.54 1.04 -21.42
N LYS A 328 13.83 0.99 -22.55
CA LYS A 328 14.32 1.42 -23.87
C LYS A 328 13.42 2.53 -24.39
N PRO A 329 13.83 3.80 -24.28
CA PRO A 329 13.05 4.88 -24.88
C PRO A 329 13.06 4.70 -26.40
N SER A 330 11.91 4.90 -27.02
CA SER A 330 11.82 4.91 -28.48
C SER A 330 12.68 6.03 -29.06
N LYS A 331 13.13 5.84 -30.31
CA LYS A 331 13.87 6.89 -31.03
C LYS A 331 13.10 8.23 -31.02
N ALA A 332 11.78 8.19 -31.12
CA ALA A 332 10.95 9.39 -31.08
C ALA A 332 11.00 10.09 -29.72
N GLU A 333 10.94 9.34 -28.61
CA GLU A 333 11.04 9.89 -27.25
C GLU A 333 12.42 10.46 -26.94
N VAL A 334 13.49 9.75 -27.32
CA VAL A 334 14.87 10.27 -27.20
C VAL A 334 15.03 11.57 -27.99
N LEU A 335 14.53 11.59 -29.23
CA LEU A 335 14.62 12.77 -30.08
C LEU A 335 13.69 13.92 -29.63
N ALA A 336 12.56 13.60 -28.99
CA ALA A 336 11.71 14.59 -28.35
C ALA A 336 12.43 15.26 -27.16
N GLY A 337 13.36 14.56 -26.50
CA GLY A 337 14.25 15.14 -25.48
C GLY A 337 15.09 16.31 -25.98
N PHE A 338 15.47 16.36 -27.26
CA PHE A 338 16.15 17.54 -27.85
C PHE A 338 15.22 18.75 -28.01
N LYS A 339 13.90 18.54 -27.99
CA LYS A 339 12.88 19.60 -28.10
C LYS A 339 12.26 19.98 -26.76
N ALA A 340 12.37 19.10 -25.76
CA ALA A 340 11.88 19.34 -24.42
C ALA A 340 12.87 20.26 -23.68
N ILE A 341 12.50 21.53 -23.52
CA ILE A 341 13.15 22.43 -22.58
C ILE A 341 12.96 21.85 -21.17
N GLU A 342 13.97 21.98 -20.29
CA GLU A 342 14.04 21.41 -18.93
C GLU A 342 12.86 21.78 -18.00
N ASP A 343 11.94 22.64 -18.43
CA ASP A 343 10.74 23.10 -17.71
C ASP A 343 9.50 22.20 -17.91
N ALA A 344 9.65 20.88 -17.94
CA ALA A 344 8.47 20.01 -17.84
C ALA A 344 7.86 20.21 -16.44
N PRO A 345 6.58 20.62 -16.32
CA PRO A 345 5.97 20.88 -15.02
C PRO A 345 6.06 19.63 -14.14
N ASP A 346 6.28 19.90 -12.86
CA ASP A 346 6.32 18.88 -11.82
C ASP A 346 5.00 18.10 -11.80
N VAL A 347 5.06 16.81 -11.50
CA VAL A 347 3.86 15.97 -11.48
C VAL A 347 2.96 16.41 -10.33
N ALA A 348 1.68 16.64 -10.62
CA ALA A 348 0.71 17.00 -9.61
C ALA A 348 0.43 15.80 -8.69
N VAL A 349 0.40 16.03 -7.38
CA VAL A 349 0.00 15.02 -6.39
C VAL A 349 -1.46 14.60 -6.65
N ALA A 350 -1.73 13.31 -6.56
CA ALA A 350 -3.05 12.75 -6.76
C ALA A 350 -4.05 13.28 -5.72
N ALA A 351 -5.32 13.40 -6.12
CA ALA A 351 -6.37 13.87 -5.23
C ALA A 351 -6.65 12.85 -4.12
N SER A 352 -6.61 13.25 -2.84
CA SER A 352 -6.94 12.47 -1.62
C SER A 352 -6.91 10.94 -1.83
N GLY A 353 -7.86 10.09 -1.43
CA GLY A 353 -7.82 8.61 -1.50
C GLY A 353 -7.23 7.77 -2.68
N VAL A 354 -6.58 8.34 -3.71
CA VAL A 354 -5.91 7.61 -4.82
C VAL A 354 -4.71 6.76 -4.34
N PRO A 355 -3.78 7.23 -3.48
CA PRO A 355 -2.71 6.38 -2.94
C PRO A 355 -3.25 5.15 -2.19
N GLN A 356 -4.30 5.33 -1.39
CA GLN A 356 -4.97 4.26 -0.67
C GLN A 356 -5.67 3.28 -1.62
N ALA A 357 -6.25 3.79 -2.72
CA ALA A 357 -6.83 2.95 -3.77
C ALA A 357 -5.79 2.09 -4.49
N PHE A 358 -4.62 2.66 -4.79
CA PHE A 358 -3.48 1.92 -5.36
C PHE A 358 -3.05 0.79 -4.42
N LEU A 359 -2.83 1.09 -3.14
CA LEU A 359 -2.42 0.09 -2.15
C LEU A 359 -3.48 -1.00 -1.97
N ARG A 360 -4.77 -0.63 -1.92
CA ARG A 360 -5.87 -1.59 -1.79
C ARG A 360 -5.92 -2.54 -2.97
N LEU A 361 -5.84 -2.02 -4.20
CA LEU A 361 -5.82 -2.87 -5.39
C LEU A 361 -4.61 -3.83 -5.35
N ALA A 362 -3.43 -3.35 -4.96
CA ALA A 362 -2.25 -4.19 -4.83
C ALA A 362 -2.46 -5.31 -3.78
N LYS A 363 -2.97 -4.98 -2.59
CA LYS A 363 -3.28 -5.96 -1.53
C LYS A 363 -4.31 -6.99 -2.00
N ASP A 364 -5.41 -6.57 -2.64
CA ASP A 364 -6.44 -7.46 -3.19
C ASP A 364 -5.81 -8.49 -4.16
N ILE A 365 -4.90 -8.03 -5.04
CA ILE A 365 -4.17 -8.90 -5.98
C ILE A 365 -3.24 -9.88 -5.22
N TRP A 366 -2.50 -9.41 -4.22
CA TRP A 366 -1.54 -10.23 -3.46
C TRP A 366 -2.23 -11.33 -2.63
N GLU A 367 -3.42 -11.02 -2.12
CA GLU A 367 -4.32 -11.93 -1.38
C GLU A 367 -5.05 -12.93 -2.29
N GLY A 368 -4.89 -12.80 -3.61
CA GLY A 368 -5.34 -13.80 -4.58
C GLY A 368 -6.70 -13.49 -5.21
N ALA A 369 -7.12 -12.23 -5.27
CA ALA A 369 -8.26 -11.83 -6.07
C ALA A 369 -8.11 -12.33 -7.52
N ASN A 370 -9.22 -12.82 -8.08
CA ASN A 370 -9.28 -13.35 -9.43
C ASN A 370 -10.31 -12.60 -10.26
N TYR A 371 -9.82 -11.76 -11.16
CA TYR A 371 -10.59 -10.93 -12.09
C TYR A 371 -10.60 -11.52 -13.51
N ILE A 372 -9.65 -12.40 -13.83
CA ILE A 372 -9.57 -13.03 -15.16
C ILE A 372 -10.59 -14.16 -15.34
N SER A 373 -11.00 -14.35 -16.60
CA SER A 373 -11.90 -15.42 -17.02
C SER A 373 -11.25 -16.81 -16.92
N GLU A 374 -12.07 -17.88 -16.96
CA GLU A 374 -11.56 -19.26 -17.03
C GLU A 374 -10.83 -19.51 -18.36
N ASP A 375 -11.31 -18.91 -19.46
CA ASP A 375 -10.67 -19.00 -20.77
C ASP A 375 -9.28 -18.36 -20.76
N ASP A 376 -9.14 -17.18 -20.14
CA ASP A 376 -7.85 -16.50 -19.95
C ASP A 376 -6.88 -17.38 -19.13
N ALA A 377 -7.38 -17.97 -18.04
CA ALA A 377 -6.58 -18.85 -17.18
C ALA A 377 -6.09 -20.08 -17.95
N ASN A 378 -6.93 -20.68 -18.79
CA ASN A 378 -6.57 -21.81 -19.64
C ASN A 378 -5.56 -21.41 -20.72
N ALA A 379 -5.72 -20.26 -21.36
CA ALA A 379 -4.76 -19.76 -22.35
C ALA A 379 -3.38 -19.50 -21.73
N ILE A 380 -3.34 -18.92 -20.52
CA ILE A 380 -2.08 -18.77 -19.75
C ILE A 380 -1.46 -20.13 -19.48
N PHE A 381 -2.25 -21.09 -19.00
CA PHE A 381 -1.78 -22.44 -18.69
C PHE A 381 -1.17 -23.12 -19.92
N GLU A 382 -1.84 -23.08 -21.07
CA GLU A 382 -1.31 -23.66 -22.30
C GLU A 382 -0.01 -23.00 -22.77
N LYS A 383 0.05 -21.66 -22.75
CA LYS A 383 1.24 -20.91 -23.18
C LYS A 383 2.43 -21.18 -22.27
N PHE A 384 2.24 -21.09 -20.95
CA PHE A 384 3.31 -21.35 -19.98
C PHE A 384 3.67 -22.83 -19.87
N GLY A 385 2.74 -23.75 -20.16
CA GLY A 385 3.04 -25.18 -20.27
C GLY A 385 4.07 -25.47 -21.37
N LYS A 386 3.85 -24.92 -22.58
CA LYS A 386 4.81 -25.04 -23.69
C LYS A 386 6.17 -24.41 -23.35
N LEU A 387 6.17 -23.26 -22.68
CA LEU A 387 7.40 -22.62 -22.22
C LEU A 387 8.16 -23.50 -21.21
N TYR A 388 7.45 -24.08 -20.24
CA TYR A 388 8.04 -24.95 -19.23
C TYR A 388 8.78 -26.12 -19.88
N GLU A 389 8.14 -26.82 -20.84
CA GLU A 389 8.73 -27.97 -21.54
C GLU A 389 10.06 -27.63 -22.24
N GLU A 390 10.19 -26.44 -22.84
CA GLU A 390 11.44 -26.03 -23.46
C GLU A 390 12.50 -25.59 -22.44
N LEU A 391 12.08 -24.87 -21.39
CA LEU A 391 12.98 -24.37 -20.35
C LEU A 391 13.59 -25.50 -19.51
N GLU A 392 12.81 -26.53 -19.20
CA GLU A 392 13.25 -27.70 -18.41
C GLU A 392 14.41 -28.43 -19.07
N LYS A 393 14.45 -28.51 -20.40
CA LYS A 393 15.54 -29.13 -21.16
C LYS A 393 16.91 -28.49 -20.90
N CYS A 394 16.93 -27.26 -20.40
CA CYS A 394 18.13 -26.48 -20.13
C CYS A 394 18.30 -26.12 -18.66
N GLY A 395 17.47 -26.66 -17.75
CA GLY A 395 17.54 -26.37 -16.32
C GLY A 395 17.03 -24.98 -15.94
N TYR A 396 16.15 -24.39 -16.75
CA TYR A 396 15.54 -23.07 -16.54
C TYR A 396 14.04 -23.13 -16.21
N GLU A 397 13.54 -24.31 -15.85
CA GLU A 397 12.15 -24.49 -15.44
C GLU A 397 11.78 -23.57 -14.27
N PHE A 398 10.56 -23.05 -14.31
CA PHE A 398 10.05 -22.16 -13.27
C PHE A 398 9.15 -22.90 -12.28
N ALA A 399 9.19 -22.47 -11.02
CA ALA A 399 8.39 -23.07 -9.95
C ALA A 399 7.02 -22.39 -9.78
N PHE A 400 6.19 -22.92 -8.87
CA PHE A 400 4.86 -22.40 -8.49
C PHE A 400 4.80 -20.88 -8.26
N ARG A 401 5.89 -20.30 -7.73
CA ARG A 401 6.02 -18.87 -7.50
C ARG A 401 5.87 -18.05 -8.78
N THR A 402 6.57 -18.43 -9.85
CA THR A 402 6.47 -17.73 -11.12
C THR A 402 5.06 -17.79 -11.67
N VAL A 403 4.38 -18.94 -11.56
CA VAL A 403 2.97 -19.10 -11.98
C VAL A 403 2.04 -18.17 -11.19
N ARG A 404 2.19 -18.11 -9.86
CA ARG A 404 1.41 -17.20 -9.00
C ARG A 404 1.62 -15.75 -9.41
N GLU A 405 2.86 -15.35 -9.69
CA GLU A 405 3.22 -13.98 -10.05
C GLU A 405 2.73 -13.58 -11.44
N VAL A 406 2.79 -14.49 -12.41
CA VAL A 406 2.17 -14.29 -13.73
C VAL A 406 0.68 -14.03 -13.57
N ARG A 407 0.00 -14.85 -12.77
CA ARG A 407 -1.43 -14.67 -12.50
C ARG A 407 -1.72 -13.34 -11.81
N MET A 408 -0.94 -12.95 -10.80
CA MET A 408 -1.07 -11.64 -10.14
C MET A 408 -0.91 -10.49 -11.13
N TYR A 409 0.05 -10.58 -12.04
CA TYR A 409 0.28 -9.56 -13.05
C TYR A 409 -0.87 -9.44 -14.04
N VAL A 410 -1.40 -10.55 -14.54
CA VAL A 410 -2.54 -10.52 -15.47
C VAL A 410 -3.78 -9.95 -14.76
N ASN A 411 -4.01 -10.31 -13.50
CA ASN A 411 -5.09 -9.69 -12.69
C ASN A 411 -4.89 -8.19 -12.48
N ALA A 412 -3.65 -7.76 -12.22
CA ALA A 412 -3.29 -6.35 -12.12
C ALA A 412 -3.55 -5.61 -13.44
N ALA A 413 -3.18 -6.22 -14.58
CA ALA A 413 -3.38 -5.66 -15.91
C ALA A 413 -4.87 -5.51 -16.22
N HIS A 414 -5.67 -6.53 -15.92
CA HIS A 414 -7.12 -6.52 -16.10
C HIS A 414 -7.76 -5.33 -15.38
N GLU A 415 -7.48 -5.18 -14.08
CA GLU A 415 -8.08 -4.09 -13.30
C GLU A 415 -7.54 -2.71 -13.67
N LEU A 416 -6.25 -2.60 -14.00
CA LEU A 416 -5.64 -1.33 -14.36
C LEU A 416 -6.16 -0.82 -15.72
N ASP A 417 -6.27 -1.70 -16.72
CA ASP A 417 -6.65 -1.33 -18.08
C ASP A 417 -8.16 -1.26 -18.29
N GLY A 418 -8.93 -2.03 -17.51
CA GLY A 418 -10.37 -2.16 -17.66
C GLY A 418 -10.74 -2.67 -19.07
N GLU A 419 -11.50 -1.87 -19.81
CA GLU A 419 -11.98 -2.25 -21.15
C GLU A 419 -10.86 -2.41 -22.20
N ASN A 420 -9.66 -1.85 -21.96
CA ASN A 420 -8.52 -1.96 -22.86
C ASN A 420 -7.60 -3.14 -22.53
N TYR A 421 -8.02 -4.04 -21.63
CA TYR A 421 -7.22 -5.19 -21.23
C TYR A 421 -7.02 -6.17 -22.39
N GLU A 422 -5.76 -6.56 -22.59
CA GLU A 422 -5.35 -7.55 -23.57
C GLU A 422 -4.50 -8.64 -22.89
N LEU A 423 -5.00 -9.89 -22.93
CA LEU A 423 -4.33 -11.03 -22.33
C LEU A 423 -2.95 -11.28 -22.97
N GLU A 424 -2.89 -11.33 -24.30
CA GLU A 424 -1.66 -11.61 -25.05
C GLU A 424 -0.54 -10.63 -24.71
N ARG A 425 -0.88 -9.34 -24.60
CA ARG A 425 0.06 -8.30 -24.16
C ARG A 425 0.58 -8.57 -22.75
N SER A 426 -0.32 -8.92 -21.82
CA SER A 426 0.04 -9.15 -20.42
C SER A 426 0.90 -10.41 -20.25
N VAL A 427 0.64 -11.45 -21.04
CA VAL A 427 1.43 -12.69 -21.12
C VAL A 427 2.82 -12.41 -21.70
N ASP A 428 2.91 -11.70 -22.82
CA ASP A 428 4.17 -11.31 -23.45
C ASP A 428 5.06 -10.50 -22.49
N GLU A 429 4.45 -9.54 -21.78
CA GLU A 429 5.13 -8.76 -20.75
C GLU A 429 5.69 -9.62 -19.63
N GLN A 430 4.96 -10.63 -19.16
CA GLN A 430 5.45 -11.54 -18.12
C GLN A 430 6.55 -12.48 -18.59
N ILE A 431 6.52 -12.92 -19.84
CA ILE A 431 7.62 -13.68 -20.43
C ILE A 431 8.91 -12.85 -20.36
N VAL A 432 8.86 -11.58 -20.77
CA VAL A 432 10.03 -10.68 -20.75
C VAL A 432 10.44 -10.26 -19.34
N GLN A 433 9.51 -10.11 -18.40
CA GLN A 433 9.80 -9.62 -17.04
C GLN A 433 10.21 -10.70 -16.04
N LYS A 434 9.79 -11.96 -16.26
CA LYS A 434 9.96 -13.05 -15.28
C LYS A 434 10.70 -14.26 -15.79
N VAL A 435 10.53 -14.60 -17.07
CA VAL A 435 11.14 -15.81 -17.66
C VAL A 435 12.49 -15.46 -18.26
N LEU A 436 12.52 -14.57 -19.25
CA LEU A 436 13.74 -14.24 -19.98
C LEU A 436 14.89 -13.67 -19.11
N PRO A 437 14.64 -12.90 -18.02
CA PRO A 437 15.73 -12.37 -17.19
C PRO A 437 16.61 -13.43 -16.54
N LYS A 438 16.07 -14.64 -16.34
CA LYS A 438 16.79 -15.77 -15.74
C LYS A 438 17.72 -16.47 -16.75
N LEU A 439 17.52 -16.24 -18.05
CA LEU A 439 18.28 -16.91 -19.10
C LEU A 439 19.64 -16.25 -19.32
N HIS A 440 20.70 -17.04 -19.17
CA HIS A 440 22.05 -16.64 -19.51
C HIS A 440 22.88 -17.83 -19.97
N GLY A 441 23.94 -17.61 -20.73
CA GLY A 441 24.85 -18.69 -21.10
C GLY A 441 25.47 -18.54 -22.47
N ASN A 442 26.29 -19.53 -22.81
CA ASN A 442 26.94 -19.65 -24.10
C ASN A 442 26.07 -20.38 -25.13
N LYS A 443 26.58 -20.51 -26.36
CA LYS A 443 25.84 -21.09 -27.48
C LYS A 443 25.40 -22.54 -27.26
N ARG A 444 26.16 -23.32 -26.50
CA ARG A 444 25.82 -24.72 -26.17
C ARG A 444 24.71 -24.80 -25.13
N GLU A 445 24.69 -23.86 -24.19
CA GLU A 445 23.75 -23.83 -23.07
C GLU A 445 22.36 -23.35 -23.50
N ILE A 446 22.28 -22.23 -24.22
CA ILE A 446 20.99 -21.56 -24.50
C ILE A 446 20.65 -21.41 -25.99
N GLY A 447 21.56 -21.79 -26.90
CA GLY A 447 21.38 -21.53 -28.33
C GLY A 447 20.17 -22.24 -28.97
N ASN A 448 19.91 -23.49 -28.57
CA ASN A 448 18.72 -24.23 -29.04
C ASN A 448 17.46 -23.74 -28.33
N LEU A 449 17.54 -23.44 -27.03
CA LEU A 449 16.43 -22.86 -26.26
C LEU A 449 15.93 -21.56 -26.91
N LEU A 450 16.82 -20.63 -27.23
CA LEU A 450 16.43 -19.36 -27.88
C LEU A 450 15.79 -19.58 -29.26
N LYS A 451 16.09 -20.68 -29.97
CA LYS A 451 15.40 -21.01 -31.22
C LYS A 451 13.99 -21.51 -30.94
N SER A 452 13.82 -22.48 -30.03
CA SER A 452 12.49 -22.96 -29.63
C SER A 452 11.61 -21.83 -29.11
N LEU A 453 12.18 -20.92 -28.31
CA LEU A 453 11.45 -19.79 -27.77
C LEU A 453 10.98 -18.80 -28.85
N LYS A 454 11.66 -18.67 -30.00
CA LYS A 454 11.16 -17.84 -31.11
C LYS A 454 9.86 -18.36 -31.71
N ASP A 455 9.66 -19.67 -31.68
CA ASP A 455 8.46 -20.31 -32.24
C ASP A 455 7.29 -20.24 -31.24
N ILE A 456 7.58 -20.20 -29.94
CA ILE A 456 6.58 -20.14 -28.87
C ILE A 456 6.18 -18.69 -28.54
N CYS A 457 7.15 -17.77 -28.55
CA CYS A 457 6.98 -16.38 -28.14
C CYS A 457 6.82 -15.45 -29.35
N ASP A 458 5.57 -15.18 -29.70
CA ASP A 458 5.12 -14.37 -30.83
C ASP A 458 4.71 -12.94 -30.45
N GLY A 459 4.77 -12.59 -29.16
CA GLY A 459 4.48 -11.24 -28.68
C GLY A 459 5.54 -10.20 -29.08
N GLU A 460 5.15 -8.93 -29.08
CA GLU A 460 5.97 -7.82 -29.58
C GLU A 460 7.30 -7.69 -28.81
N LEU A 461 7.29 -7.87 -27.49
CA LEU A 461 8.46 -7.66 -26.64
C LEU A 461 9.34 -8.90 -26.59
N SER A 462 8.73 -10.07 -26.37
CA SER A 462 9.48 -11.32 -26.22
C SER A 462 10.20 -11.69 -27.51
N SER A 463 9.55 -11.57 -28.66
CA SER A 463 10.16 -11.87 -29.97
C SER A 463 11.38 -10.99 -30.26
N VAL A 464 11.28 -9.68 -29.98
CA VAL A 464 12.37 -8.72 -30.13
C VAL A 464 13.51 -9.05 -29.16
N LYS A 465 13.20 -9.33 -27.89
CA LYS A 465 14.22 -9.61 -26.88
C LYS A 465 14.96 -10.92 -27.15
N ILE A 466 14.25 -11.99 -27.49
CA ILE A 466 14.84 -13.28 -27.86
C ILE A 466 15.74 -13.12 -29.09
N SER A 467 15.34 -12.32 -30.07
CA SER A 467 16.15 -12.04 -31.25
C SER A 467 17.43 -11.27 -30.91
N GLN A 468 17.36 -10.29 -29.99
CA GLN A 468 18.54 -9.58 -29.49
C GLN A 468 19.50 -10.51 -28.74
N MET A 469 18.98 -11.38 -27.87
CA MET A 469 19.79 -12.36 -27.14
C MET A 469 20.47 -13.35 -28.10
N ALA A 470 19.75 -13.84 -29.12
CA ALA A 470 20.32 -14.71 -30.15
C ALA A 470 21.43 -14.01 -30.95
N ALA A 471 21.23 -12.75 -31.34
CA ALA A 471 22.25 -11.97 -32.03
C ALA A 471 23.50 -11.71 -31.16
N LYS A 472 23.31 -11.40 -29.86
CA LYS A 472 24.42 -11.25 -28.90
C LYS A 472 25.19 -12.56 -28.74
N LEU A 473 24.49 -13.69 -28.70
CA LEU A 473 25.09 -15.03 -28.63
C LEU A 473 25.93 -15.37 -29.87
N ASP A 474 25.47 -15.01 -31.07
CA ASP A 474 26.24 -15.24 -32.29
C ASP A 474 27.49 -14.34 -32.38
N ASN A 475 27.39 -13.10 -31.93
CA ASN A 475 28.48 -12.13 -31.99
C ASN A 475 29.52 -12.30 -30.86
N VAL A 476 29.08 -12.60 -29.64
CA VAL A 476 29.91 -12.56 -28.42
C VAL A 476 30.07 -13.94 -27.78
N GLN A 477 29.43 -14.99 -28.33
CA GLN A 477 29.43 -16.37 -27.82
C GLN A 477 28.81 -16.55 -26.42
N TYR A 478 28.26 -15.48 -25.85
CA TYR A 478 27.55 -15.46 -24.57
C TYR A 478 26.40 -14.46 -24.67
N ALA A 479 25.25 -14.81 -24.09
CA ALA A 479 24.11 -13.90 -23.97
C ALA A 479 23.52 -13.95 -22.57
N SER A 480 23.06 -12.80 -22.14
CA SER A 480 22.32 -12.54 -20.91
C SER A 480 21.16 -11.61 -21.26
N PHE A 481 20.10 -11.62 -20.45
CA PHE A 481 19.00 -10.68 -20.62
C PHE A 481 19.43 -9.22 -20.42
N ILE A 482 20.20 -8.95 -19.35
CA ILE A 482 20.79 -7.64 -19.06
C ILE A 482 22.03 -7.44 -19.93
#